data_AF-C4QUS3-F1
#
_entry.id   AF-C4QUS3-F1
#
_cell.length_a   1.000
_cell.length_b   1.000
_cell.length_c   1.000
_cell.angle_alpha   90.00
_cell.angle_beta   90.00
_cell.angle_gamma   90.00
#
_symmetry.space_group_name_H-M   'P 1'
#
loop_
_entity.id
_entity.type
_entity.pdbx_description
1 polymer ?
#
loop_
_entity_poly.entity_id
_entity_poly.type
_entity_poly.pdbx_seq_one_letter_code
_entity_poly.pdbx_strand_id
1 'polypeptide(L)' 'WCPTGFKVGINYQPPTVVPGGDLAKVQRAVCMLSSTTAIAEAWARLDHKFDLMYAKRAFVHWYV' A
#
# COMPACT_ATOMS: atom_id res chain seq x y z
N TRP A 1 14.74 12.23 12.11
CA TRP A 1 15.83 11.28 12.38
C TRP A 1 15.27 10.05 13.08
N CYS A 2 15.62 8.85 12.62
CA CYS A 2 15.19 7.59 13.21
C CYS A 2 16.36 6.60 13.28
N PRO A 3 16.30 5.58 14.16
CA PRO A 3 17.28 4.50 14.17
C PRO A 3 17.36 3.77 12.81
N THR A 4 18.55 3.34 12.40
CA THR A 4 18.82 2.76 11.06
C THR A 4 18.75 1.23 11.00
N GLY A 5 18.41 0.55 12.10
CA GLY A 5 18.37 -0.92 12.15
C GLY A 5 17.11 -1.52 11.51
N PHE A 6 17.26 -2.67 10.86
CA PHE A 6 16.13 -3.48 10.41
C PHE A 6 15.54 -4.29 11.58
N LYS A 7 14.23 -4.20 11.76
CA LYS A 7 13.49 -5.08 12.68
C LYS A 7 13.15 -6.37 11.96
N VAL A 8 13.49 -7.51 12.56
CA VAL A 8 13.30 -8.84 11.96
C VAL A 8 12.42 -9.69 12.86
N GLY A 9 11.35 -10.25 12.27
CA GLY A 9 10.51 -11.27 12.88
C GLY A 9 10.43 -12.48 11.96
N ILE A 10 10.50 -13.69 12.52
CA ILE A 10 10.49 -14.94 11.76
C ILE A 10 9.31 -15.79 12.23
N ASN A 11 8.46 -16.18 11.29
CA ASN A 11 7.49 -17.26 11.48
C ASN A 11 8.01 -18.51 10.77
N TYR A 12 8.05 -19.65 11.48
CA TYR A 12 8.56 -20.91 10.95
C TYR A 12 7.51 -21.69 10.15
N GLN A 13 6.23 -21.33 10.26
CA GLN A 13 5.18 -21.92 9.44
C GLN A 13 5.31 -21.42 7.99
N PRO A 14 5.33 -22.32 6.99
CA PRO A 14 5.27 -21.92 5.59
C PRO A 14 3.98 -21.13 5.29
N PRO A 15 4.00 -20.15 4.36
CA PRO A 15 2.79 -19.48 3.92
C PRO A 15 1.77 -20.48 3.35
N THR A 16 0.51 -20.29 3.69
CA THR A 16 -0.60 -21.09 3.14
C THR A 16 -1.10 -20.46 1.83
N VAL A 17 -1.50 -21.30 0.89
CA VAL A 17 -2.18 -20.89 -0.36
C VAL A 17 -3.65 -21.28 -0.31
N VAL A 18 -4.49 -20.49 -0.97
CA VAL A 18 -5.91 -20.82 -1.15
C VAL A 18 -6.06 -21.90 -2.23
N PRO A 19 -6.82 -22.99 -2.01
CA PRO A 19 -7.08 -23.99 -3.05
C PRO A 19 -7.73 -23.36 -4.29
N GLY A 20 -7.18 -23.65 -5.48
CA GLY A 20 -7.64 -23.04 -6.74
C GLY A 20 -7.21 -21.58 -6.95
N GLY A 21 -6.37 -21.02 -6.07
CA GLY A 21 -5.80 -19.68 -6.23
C GLY A 21 -4.57 -19.63 -7.14
N ASP A 22 -4.15 -18.40 -7.47
CA ASP A 22 -3.14 -18.17 -8.50
C ASP A 22 -1.68 -18.26 -8.02
N LEU A 23 -1.46 -18.46 -6.71
CA LEU A 23 -0.12 -18.47 -6.12
C LEU A 23 0.38 -19.90 -5.92
N ALA A 24 1.60 -20.15 -6.38
CA ALA A 24 2.31 -21.41 -6.12
C ALA A 24 2.62 -21.56 -4.62
N LYS A 25 2.60 -22.81 -4.13
CA LYS A 25 3.03 -23.13 -2.77
C LYS A 25 4.54 -22.90 -2.64
N VAL A 26 4.95 -22.09 -1.66
CA VAL A 26 6.36 -21.77 -1.38
C VAL A 26 6.75 -22.21 0.03
N GLN A 27 8.05 -22.47 0.24
CA GLN A 27 8.58 -22.87 1.55
C GLN A 27 8.77 -21.68 2.49
N ARG A 28 9.09 -20.50 1.95
CA ARG A 28 9.36 -19.27 2.70
C ARG A 28 8.92 -18.05 1.87
N ALA A 29 8.50 -16.99 2.56
CA ALA A 29 8.20 -15.70 1.96
C ALA A 29 8.66 -14.58 2.91
N VAL A 30 8.73 -13.36 2.39
CA VAL A 30 9.07 -12.16 3.16
C VAL A 30 8.05 -11.07 2.88
N CYS A 31 7.69 -10.31 3.92
CA CYS A 31 6.94 -9.07 3.81
C CYS A 31 7.75 -7.98 4.52
N MET A 32 8.02 -6.88 3.83
CA MET A 32 8.72 -5.73 4.40
C MET A 32 7.72 -4.61 4.66
N LEU A 33 7.69 -4.14 5.90
CA LEU A 33 6.98 -2.91 6.26
C LEU A 33 8.03 -1.81 6.39
N SER A 34 7.96 -0.81 5.50
CA SER A 34 8.89 0.33 5.48
C SER A 34 8.13 1.65 5.46
N SER A 35 8.51 2.57 6.33
CA SER A 35 7.97 3.93 6.33
C SER A 35 8.92 4.84 5.56
N THR A 36 8.54 5.21 4.34
CA THR A 36 9.29 6.12 3.46
C THR A 36 8.45 7.33 3.09
N THR A 37 9.06 8.51 3.01
CA THR A 37 8.40 9.73 2.51
C THR A 37 8.00 9.62 1.04
N ALA A 38 8.52 8.64 0.29
CA ALA A 38 8.11 8.38 -1.09
C ALA A 38 6.60 8.06 -1.22
N ILE A 39 5.93 7.61 -0.14
CA ILE A 39 4.47 7.42 -0.16
C ILE A 39 3.71 8.73 -0.44
N ALA A 40 4.32 9.89 -0.18
CA ALA A 40 3.77 11.20 -0.50
C ALA A 40 3.47 11.38 -2.00
N GLU A 41 4.19 10.70 -2.89
CA GLU A 41 3.93 10.77 -4.33
C GLU A 41 2.58 10.14 -4.71
N ALA A 42 2.15 9.11 -3.99
CA ALA A 42 0.83 8.51 -4.21
C ALA A 42 -0.29 9.48 -3.81
N TRP A 43 -0.11 10.19 -2.70
CA TRP A 43 -1.02 11.25 -2.25
C TRP A 43 -1.06 12.40 -3.26
N ALA A 44 0.08 12.89 -3.71
CA ALA A 44 0.14 13.96 -4.71
C ALA A 44 -0.60 13.62 -6.01
N ARG A 45 -0.55 12.35 -6.46
CA ARG A 45 -1.33 11.89 -7.63
C ARG A 45 -2.83 11.88 -7.38
N LEU A 46 -3.26 11.59 -6.15
CA LEU A 46 -4.66 11.65 -5.76
C LEU A 46 -5.14 13.09 -5.69
N ASP A 47 -4.39 13.95 -5.00
CA ASP A 47 -4.68 15.37 -4.84
C ASP A 47 -4.84 16.05 -6.20
N HIS A 48 -3.94 15.77 -7.15
CA HIS A 48 -4.04 16.32 -8.50
C HIS A 48 -5.36 15.95 -9.20
N LYS A 49 -5.80 14.69 -9.10
CA LYS A 49 -7.08 14.25 -9.68
C LYS A 49 -8.26 14.92 -8.99
N PHE A 50 -8.20 15.05 -7.67
CA PHE A 50 -9.21 15.75 -6.89
C PHE A 50 -9.32 17.22 -7.33
N ASP A 51 -8.20 17.93 -7.41
CA ASP A 51 -8.14 19.35 -7.80
C ASP A 51 -8.74 19.58 -9.18
N LEU A 52 -8.46 18.69 -10.15
CA LEU A 52 -9.05 18.77 -11.49
C LEU A 52 -10.58 18.70 -11.46
N MET A 53 -11.15 17.79 -10.66
CA MET A 53 -12.61 17.67 -10.53
C MET A 53 -13.20 18.85 -9.74
N TYR A 54 -12.56 19.22 -8.64
CA TYR A 54 -13.05 20.24 -7.73
C TYR A 54 -13.01 21.64 -8.34
N ALA A 55 -12.02 21.94 -9.19
CA ALA A 55 -11.93 23.19 -9.95
C ALA A 55 -13.16 23.44 -10.83
N LYS A 56 -13.88 22.39 -11.23
CA LYS A 56 -15.14 22.48 -11.99
C LYS A 56 -16.38 22.23 -11.13
N ARG A 57 -16.22 22.03 -9.82
CA ARG A 57 -17.28 21.56 -8.91
C ARG A 57 -17.96 20.28 -9.43
N ALA A 58 -17.23 19.47 -10.18
CA ALA A 58 -17.77 18.24 -10.74
C ALA A 58 -18.17 17.31 -9.60
N PHE A 59 -19.37 16.73 -9.69
CA PHE A 59 -19.96 15.80 -8.71
C PHE A 59 -20.19 16.35 -7.28
N VAL A 60 -19.82 17.59 -6.98
CA VAL A 60 -19.97 18.18 -5.64
C VAL A 60 -21.43 18.20 -5.17
N HIS A 61 -22.38 18.44 -6.08
CA HIS A 61 -23.82 18.50 -5.78
C HIS A 61 -24.42 17.21 -5.21
N TRP A 62 -23.75 16.06 -5.35
CA TRP A 62 -24.19 14.81 -4.71
C TRP A 62 -23.81 14.72 -3.22
N TYR A 63 -22.91 15.59 -2.77
CA TYR A 63 -22.37 15.60 -1.40
C TYR A 63 -22.86 16.79 -0.57
N VAL A 64 -23.68 17.68 -1.16
CA VAL A 64 -24.29 18.83 -0.50
C VAL A 64 -25.71 18.49 -0.05
#